data_AF-X1IC72-F1
#
_entry.id   AF-X1IC72-F1
#
_cell.length_a   1.000
_cell.length_b   1.000
_cell.length_c   1.000
_cell.angle_alpha   90.00
_cell.angle_beta   90.00
_cell.angle_gamma   90.00
#
_symmetry.space_group_name_H-M   'P 1'
#
loop_
_entity.id
_entity.type
_entity.pdbx_description
1 polymer ?
#
loop_
_entity_poly.entity_id
_entity_poly.type
_entity_poly.pdbx_seq_one_letter_code
_entity_poly.pdbx_strand_id
1 'polypeptide(L)'
;TLYPCQIRSYAQEEDSPPKDIIVQIDQKKGVASIENRATEKKWEKKLSTTTLDITSLIYWLRNQELKVGQIFSFLLLEDTNLRPIKIEVVKKEKMGNHLAFLCSEVGSDKIKIWFSADKNRLPLRIETDITIGILTSKLVKIEDSQ
;
A
#
# COMPACT_ATOMS: atom_id res chain seq x y z
N THR A 1 -3.79 5.88 12.63
CA THR A 1 -3.64 5.44 11.23
C THR A 1 -2.55 6.25 10.57
N LEU A 2 -1.64 5.59 9.86
CA LEU A 2 -0.57 6.24 9.10
C LEU A 2 -1.10 6.56 7.70
N TYR A 3 -0.95 7.81 7.28
CA TYR A 3 -1.29 8.28 5.94
C TYR A 3 -0.03 8.79 5.26
N PRO A 4 0.11 8.59 3.94
CA PRO A 4 1.25 9.12 3.23
C PRO A 4 1.09 10.65 3.12
N CYS A 5 2.13 11.37 3.51
CA CYS A 5 2.21 12.84 3.33
C CYS A 5 3.14 13.20 2.19
N GLN A 6 4.21 12.43 2.00
CA GLN A 6 5.18 12.63 0.93
C GLN A 6 5.74 11.29 0.47
N ILE A 7 5.85 11.11 -0.83
CA ILE A 7 6.56 10.00 -1.48
C ILE A 7 7.62 10.60 -2.40
N ARG A 8 8.81 10.02 -2.39
CA ARG A 8 9.87 10.34 -3.36
C ARG A 8 10.27 9.09 -4.10
N SER A 9 10.19 9.15 -5.43
CA SER A 9 10.66 8.11 -6.34
C SER A 9 11.90 8.62 -7.06
N TYR A 10 13.04 7.97 -6.83
CA TYR A 10 14.28 8.24 -7.57
C TYR A 10 14.73 6.99 -8.32
N ALA A 11 15.07 7.13 -9.59
CA ALA A 11 15.67 6.08 -10.40
C ALA A 11 16.63 6.68 -11.43
N GLN A 12 17.76 6.01 -11.66
CA GLN A 12 18.71 6.31 -12.73
C GLN A 12 19.01 5.00 -13.43
N GLU A 13 18.60 4.90 -14.69
CA GLU A 13 18.96 3.78 -15.56
C GLU A 13 20.05 4.26 -16.53
N GLU A 14 20.84 3.33 -17.07
CA GLU A 14 22.02 3.65 -17.90
C GLU A 14 21.65 4.43 -19.18
N ASP A 15 20.48 4.11 -19.77
CA ASP A 15 20.01 4.68 -21.05
C ASP A 15 18.76 5.57 -20.93
N SER A 16 18.27 5.86 -19.72
CA SER A 16 17.06 6.67 -19.49
C SER A 16 17.37 7.95 -18.71
N PRO A 17 16.67 9.07 -19.00
CA PRO A 17 16.77 10.26 -18.15
C PRO A 17 16.47 9.93 -16.68
N PRO A 18 17.17 10.56 -15.72
CA PRO A 18 16.89 10.38 -14.30
C PRO A 18 15.41 10.65 -14.02
N LYS A 19 14.85 9.81 -13.16
CA LYS A 19 13.57 10.06 -12.53
C LYS A 19 13.84 10.61 -11.14
N ASP A 20 13.36 11.82 -10.86
CA ASP A 20 13.26 12.35 -9.50
C ASP A 20 11.89 12.98 -9.33
N ILE A 21 10.97 12.21 -8.76
CA ILE A 21 9.58 12.62 -8.57
C ILE A 21 9.29 12.72 -7.08
N ILE A 22 8.67 13.83 -6.69
CA ILE A 22 8.11 14.03 -5.36
C ILE A 22 6.60 14.18 -5.50
N VAL A 23 5.87 13.41 -4.69
CA VAL A 23 4.42 13.52 -4.54
C VAL A 23 4.12 13.95 -3.13
N GLN A 24 3.51 15.12 -2.97
CA GLN A 24 2.99 15.61 -1.70
C GLN A 24 1.47 15.42 -1.67
N ILE A 25 0.96 14.85 -0.58
CA ILE A 25 -0.44 14.44 -0.48
C ILE A 25 -1.09 15.17 0.68
N ASP A 26 -2.10 15.98 0.36
CA ASP A 26 -2.99 16.58 1.35
C ASP A 26 -4.35 15.89 1.29
N GLN A 27 -4.51 14.88 2.15
CA GLN A 27 -5.76 14.11 2.27
C GLN A 27 -6.95 14.99 2.65
N LYS A 28 -6.72 16.06 3.43
CA LYS A 28 -7.79 16.95 3.91
C LYS A 28 -8.29 17.85 2.80
N LYS A 29 -7.37 18.35 1.97
CA LYS A 29 -7.73 19.14 0.77
C LYS A 29 -8.14 18.28 -0.42
N GLY A 30 -7.85 16.98 -0.38
CA GLY A 30 -8.14 16.06 -1.47
C GLY A 30 -7.29 16.34 -2.70
N VAL A 31 -6.01 16.67 -2.50
CA VAL A 31 -5.07 17.02 -3.59
C VAL A 31 -3.73 16.31 -3.39
N ALA A 32 -3.16 15.81 -4.49
CA ALA A 32 -1.77 15.42 -4.57
C ALA A 32 -1.03 16.35 -5.52
N SER A 33 -0.04 17.07 -5.01
CA SER A 33 0.85 17.94 -5.80
C SER A 33 2.10 17.15 -6.17
N ILE A 34 2.43 17.12 -7.45
CA ILE A 34 3.50 16.29 -8.02
C ILE A 34 4.54 17.19 -8.67
N GLU A 35 5.80 16.96 -8.33
CA GLU A 35 6.97 17.64 -8.88
C GLU A 35 7.91 16.60 -9.49
N ASN A 36 8.16 16.69 -10.79
CA ASN A 36 9.25 15.97 -11.44
C ASN A 36 10.45 16.92 -11.55
N ARG A 37 11.43 16.74 -10.66
CA ARG A 37 12.62 17.59 -10.55
C ARG A 37 13.59 17.41 -11.71
N ALA A 38 13.62 16.23 -12.33
CA ALA A 38 14.48 15.98 -13.48
C ALA A 38 14.03 16.74 -14.76
N THR A 39 12.74 17.07 -14.85
CA THR A 39 12.16 17.81 -16.00
C THR A 39 11.58 19.18 -15.62
N GLU A 40 11.71 19.56 -14.35
CA GLU A 40 11.12 20.78 -13.76
C GLU A 40 9.60 20.91 -13.91
N LYS A 41 8.89 19.83 -14.24
CA LYS A 41 7.44 19.82 -14.43
C LYS A 41 6.70 19.66 -13.10
N LYS A 42 5.59 20.39 -12.96
CA LYS A 42 4.68 20.31 -11.81
C LYS A 42 3.24 20.18 -12.26
N TRP A 43 2.46 19.36 -11.56
CA TRP A 43 1.03 19.21 -11.79
C TRP A 43 0.33 18.70 -10.54
N GLU A 44 -0.99 18.74 -10.54
CA GLU A 44 -1.80 18.27 -9.41
C GLU A 44 -2.81 17.22 -9.87
N LYS A 45 -3.16 16.33 -8.95
CA LYS A 45 -4.26 15.38 -9.10
C LYS A 45 -5.26 15.55 -7.97
N LYS A 46 -6.55 15.58 -8.30
CA LYS A 46 -7.64 15.55 -7.33
C LYS A 46 -7.80 14.13 -6.78
N LEU A 47 -8.02 14.03 -5.48
CA LEU A 47 -8.25 12.78 -4.76
C LEU A 47 -9.74 12.67 -4.47
N SER A 48 -10.38 11.64 -5.02
CA SER A 48 -11.82 11.41 -4.83
C SER A 48 -12.15 10.64 -3.54
N THR A 49 -11.16 9.98 -2.95
CA THR A 49 -11.28 9.26 -1.68
C THR A 49 -9.91 9.20 -0.99
N THR A 50 -9.86 8.53 0.16
CA THR A 50 -8.62 8.26 0.91
C THR A 50 -7.57 7.64 -0.01
N THR A 51 -6.42 8.29 -0.11
CA THR A 51 -5.30 7.85 -0.93
C THR A 51 -4.25 7.17 -0.07
N LEU A 52 -3.77 6.00 -0.43
CA LEU A 52 -2.77 5.25 0.34
C LEU A 52 -1.68 4.77 -0.59
N ASP A 53 -0.44 4.70 -0.11
CA ASP A 53 0.57 3.82 -0.70
C ASP A 53 0.45 2.42 -0.06
N ILE A 54 1.20 1.44 -0.57
CA ILE A 54 1.16 0.06 -0.06
C ILE A 54 1.48 0.00 1.44
N THR A 55 2.47 0.76 1.90
CA THR A 55 2.87 0.81 3.30
C THR A 55 1.73 1.33 4.18
N SER A 56 1.14 2.46 3.82
CA SER A 56 0.02 3.08 4.54
C SER A 56 -1.23 2.22 4.48
N LEU A 57 -1.48 1.52 3.38
CA LEU A 57 -2.57 0.54 3.25
C LEU A 57 -2.44 -0.57 4.28
N ILE A 58 -1.25 -1.15 4.45
CA ILE A 58 -0.99 -2.20 5.44
C ILE A 58 -1.29 -1.68 6.85
N TYR A 59 -0.80 -0.50 7.21
CA TYR A 59 -1.05 0.10 8.53
C TYR A 59 -2.52 0.50 8.74
N TRP A 60 -3.20 0.95 7.69
CA TRP A 60 -4.61 1.29 7.74
C TRP A 60 -5.46 0.05 8.03
N LEU A 61 -5.24 -1.04 7.28
CA LEU A 61 -5.94 -2.32 7.44
C LEU A 61 -5.68 -2.93 8.82
N ARG A 62 -4.43 -2.88 9.29
CA ARG A 62 -4.04 -3.33 10.62
C ARG A 62 -4.79 -2.63 11.75
N ASN A 63 -5.26 -1.39 11.53
CA ASN A 63 -6.00 -0.66 12.55
C ASN A 63 -7.52 -0.93 12.53
N GLN A 64 -8.01 -1.78 11.62
CA GLN A 64 -9.43 -2.11 11.52
C GLN A 64 -9.79 -3.36 12.33
N GLU A 65 -11.06 -3.41 12.74
CA GLU A 65 -11.67 -4.66 13.19
C GLU A 65 -12.08 -5.50 11.96
N LEU A 66 -11.16 -6.33 11.48
CA LEU A 66 -11.35 -7.15 10.28
C LEU A 66 -12.41 -8.24 10.49
N LYS A 67 -13.40 -8.29 9.60
CA LYS A 67 -14.45 -9.31 9.54
C LYS A 67 -14.57 -9.84 8.12
N VAL A 68 -14.71 -11.16 7.96
CA VAL A 68 -14.83 -11.79 6.64
C VAL A 68 -16.03 -11.20 5.88
N GLY A 69 -15.82 -10.90 4.60
CA GLY A 69 -16.79 -10.23 3.71
C GLY A 69 -16.79 -8.70 3.79
N GLN A 70 -16.00 -8.07 4.68
CA GLN A 70 -15.82 -6.63 4.66
C GLN A 70 -15.03 -6.18 3.44
N ILE A 71 -15.45 -5.08 2.83
CA ILE A 71 -14.80 -4.46 1.67
C ILE A 71 -14.47 -3.00 1.99
N PHE A 72 -13.24 -2.60 1.70
CA PHE A 72 -12.74 -1.23 1.84
C PHE A 72 -12.34 -0.68 0.47
N SER A 73 -12.57 0.61 0.22
CA SER A 73 -12.27 1.26 -1.06
C SER A 73 -11.30 2.42 -0.89
N PHE A 74 -10.27 2.49 -1.74
CA PHE A 74 -9.21 3.50 -1.67
C PHE A 74 -8.76 3.95 -3.06
N LEU A 75 -7.99 5.03 -3.10
CA LEU A 75 -7.05 5.29 -4.19
C LEU A 75 -5.67 4.78 -3.79
N LEU A 76 -5.10 3.86 -4.54
CA LEU A 76 -3.72 3.46 -4.38
C LEU A 76 -2.82 4.39 -5.19
N LEU A 77 -1.82 4.97 -4.53
CA LEU A 77 -0.78 5.76 -5.18
C LEU A 77 0.39 4.84 -5.53
N GLU A 78 0.57 4.63 -6.84
CA GLU A 78 1.67 3.86 -7.41
C GLU A 78 2.52 4.82 -8.23
N ASP A 79 3.64 5.25 -7.64
CA ASP A 79 4.50 6.31 -8.17
C ASP A 79 3.74 7.64 -8.32
N THR A 80 3.23 7.96 -9.51
CA THR A 80 2.35 9.12 -9.74
C THR A 80 0.93 8.74 -10.11
N ASN A 81 0.65 7.45 -10.31
CA ASN A 81 -0.65 6.95 -10.75
C ASN A 81 -1.57 6.75 -9.55
N LEU A 82 -2.83 7.19 -9.70
CA LEU A 82 -3.88 6.97 -8.72
C LEU A 82 -4.82 5.91 -9.27
N ARG A 83 -4.80 4.73 -8.65
CA ARG A 83 -5.60 3.59 -9.07
C ARG A 83 -6.70 3.33 -8.03
N PRO A 84 -7.99 3.38 -8.41
CA PRO A 84 -9.06 2.94 -7.52
C PRO A 84 -8.89 1.45 -7.22
N ILE A 85 -8.87 1.09 -5.93
CA ILE A 85 -8.78 -0.30 -5.48
C ILE A 85 -9.86 -0.60 -4.46
N LYS A 86 -10.23 -1.88 -4.38
CA LYS A 86 -11.07 -2.43 -3.32
C LYS A 86 -10.33 -3.58 -2.66
N ILE A 87 -10.26 -3.58 -1.33
CA ILE A 87 -9.67 -4.67 -0.54
C ILE A 87 -10.78 -5.38 0.23
N GLU A 88 -10.90 -6.68 0.03
CA GLU A 88 -11.84 -7.54 0.75
C GLU A 88 -11.13 -8.39 1.81
N VAL A 89 -11.74 -8.55 2.97
CA VAL A 89 -11.37 -9.58 3.95
C VAL A 89 -11.97 -10.91 3.50
N VAL A 90 -11.22 -11.67 2.70
CA VAL A 90 -11.73 -12.84 1.96
C VAL A 90 -12.07 -14.00 2.89
N LYS A 91 -11.17 -14.34 3.80
CA LYS A 91 -11.30 -15.52 4.66
C LYS A 91 -10.39 -15.43 5.88
N LYS A 92 -10.61 -16.36 6.81
CA LYS A 92 -9.72 -16.66 7.92
C LYS A 92 -9.10 -18.03 7.71
N GLU A 93 -7.78 -18.13 7.75
CA GLU A 93 -7.06 -19.39 7.49
C GLU A 93 -5.84 -19.57 8.39
N LYS A 94 -5.37 -20.81 8.52
CA LYS A 94 -4.19 -21.13 9.32
C LYS A 94 -2.92 -20.87 8.50
N MET A 95 -2.01 -20.06 9.05
CA MET A 95 -0.69 -19.78 8.52
C MET A 95 0.37 -20.18 9.54
N GLY A 96 0.98 -21.35 9.34
CA GLY A 96 1.88 -21.94 10.34
C GLY A 96 1.14 -22.13 11.66
N ASN A 97 1.61 -21.48 12.72
CA ASN A 97 1.01 -21.54 14.05
C ASN A 97 -0.02 -20.43 14.33
N HIS A 98 -0.26 -19.53 13.38
CA HIS A 98 -1.17 -18.41 13.54
C HIS A 98 -2.46 -18.64 12.76
N LEU A 99 -3.57 -18.17 13.32
CA LEU A 99 -4.78 -17.96 12.55
C LEU A 99 -4.70 -16.55 11.94
N ALA A 100 -5.03 -16.40 10.67
CA ALA A 100 -4.81 -15.16 9.93
C ALA A 100 -6.02 -14.77 9.08
N PHE A 101 -6.26 -13.47 8.93
CA PHE A 101 -7.19 -12.90 7.96
C PHE A 101 -6.45 -12.64 6.65
N LEU A 102 -7.00 -13.14 5.54
CA LEU A 102 -6.55 -12.77 4.20
C LEU A 102 -7.33 -11.54 3.71
N CYS A 103 -6.61 -10.45 3.47
CA CYS A 103 -7.10 -9.29 2.74
C CYS A 103 -6.59 -9.34 1.29
N SER A 104 -7.47 -9.33 0.29
CA SER A 104 -7.11 -9.39 -1.14
C SER A 104 -7.73 -8.25 -1.93
N GLU A 105 -7.05 -7.80 -2.99
CA GLU A 105 -7.60 -6.86 -3.96
C GLU A 105 -8.71 -7.51 -4.81
N VAL A 106 -9.91 -6.93 -4.79
CA VAL A 106 -11.07 -7.42 -5.53
C VAL A 106 -10.85 -7.23 -7.03
N GLY A 107 -10.98 -8.31 -7.80
CA GLY A 107 -11.00 -8.30 -9.27
C GLY A 107 -9.61 -8.40 -9.94
N SER A 108 -8.53 -8.07 -9.23
CA SER A 108 -7.16 -8.19 -9.78
C SER A 108 -6.27 -9.16 -9.01
N ASP A 109 -6.56 -9.43 -7.73
CA ASP A 109 -5.73 -10.24 -6.83
C ASP A 109 -4.25 -9.80 -6.73
N LYS A 110 -3.93 -8.57 -7.17
CA LYS A 110 -2.56 -8.02 -7.22
C LYS A 110 -1.97 -7.65 -5.86
N ILE A 111 -2.79 -7.57 -4.82
CA ILE A 111 -2.37 -7.27 -3.45
C ILE A 111 -3.02 -8.30 -2.55
N LYS A 112 -2.21 -9.07 -1.82
CA LYS A 112 -2.67 -10.00 -0.78
C LYS A 112 -1.87 -9.77 0.49
N ILE A 113 -2.58 -9.57 1.59
CA ILE A 113 -1.97 -9.34 2.90
C ILE A 113 -2.62 -10.27 3.91
N TRP A 114 -1.80 -11.04 4.61
CA TRP A 114 -2.24 -11.87 5.71
C TRP A 114 -1.93 -11.20 7.02
N PHE A 115 -2.96 -10.87 7.80
CA PHE A 115 -2.82 -10.33 9.13
C PHE A 115 -3.10 -11.41 10.17
N SER A 116 -2.31 -11.46 11.26
CA SER A 116 -2.65 -12.31 12.39
C SER A 116 -4.05 -11.96 12.92
N ALA A 117 -4.78 -12.98 13.39
CA ALA A 117 -6.15 -12.80 13.87
C ALA A 117 -6.23 -12.36 15.34
N ASP A 118 -5.10 -12.20 16.00
CA ASP A 118 -5.01 -11.62 17.34
C ASP A 118 -5.23 -10.10 17.30
N LYS A 119 -5.18 -9.45 18.47
CA LYS A 119 -5.42 -8.00 18.59
C LYS A 119 -4.35 -7.15 17.90
N ASN A 120 -3.13 -7.67 17.73
CA ASN A 120 -2.01 -6.94 17.17
C ASN A 120 -2.08 -6.86 15.65
N ARG A 121 -2.75 -7.83 14.99
CA ARG A 121 -2.92 -7.88 13.53
C ARG A 121 -1.61 -7.68 12.79
N LEU A 122 -0.62 -8.49 13.15
CA LEU A 122 0.70 -8.44 12.53
C LEU A 122 0.61 -8.87 11.06
N PRO A 123 1.22 -8.13 10.10
CA PRO A 123 1.32 -8.61 8.73
C PRO A 123 2.27 -9.81 8.69
N LEU A 124 1.73 -11.01 8.50
CA LEU A 124 2.47 -12.27 8.45
C LEU A 124 3.05 -12.54 7.06
N ARG A 125 2.33 -12.14 6.02
CA ARG A 125 2.74 -12.26 4.63
C ARG A 125 2.13 -11.12 3.82
N ILE A 126 2.89 -10.59 2.88
CA ILE A 126 2.45 -9.62 1.90
C ILE A 126 2.88 -10.15 0.53
N GLU A 127 1.96 -10.18 -0.42
CA GLU A 127 2.23 -10.43 -1.82
C GLU A 127 1.70 -9.29 -2.64
N THR A 128 2.52 -8.79 -3.56
CA THR A 128 2.08 -7.77 -4.51
C THR A 128 2.76 -7.92 -5.86
N ASP A 129 1.98 -7.72 -6.91
CA ASP A 129 2.49 -7.67 -8.28
C ASP A 129 3.27 -6.36 -8.48
N ILE A 130 4.51 -6.48 -8.96
CA ILE A 130 5.37 -5.38 -9.37
C ILE A 130 5.74 -5.56 -10.85
N THR A 131 6.28 -4.52 -11.49
CA THR A 131 6.59 -4.55 -12.93
C THR A 131 7.47 -5.74 -13.34
N ILE A 132 8.35 -6.21 -12.46
CA ILE A 132 9.31 -7.29 -12.73
C ILE A 132 8.85 -8.68 -12.25
N GLY A 133 7.65 -8.81 -11.70
CA GLY A 133 7.14 -10.07 -11.15
C GLY A 133 6.35 -9.89 -9.86
N ILE A 134 6.59 -10.74 -8.86
CA ILE A 134 5.86 -10.74 -7.59
C ILE A 134 6.82 -10.45 -6.44
N LEU A 135 6.51 -9.42 -5.66
CA LEU A 135 7.16 -9.18 -4.37
C LEU A 135 6.44 -9.99 -3.30
N THR A 136 7.16 -10.88 -2.64
CA THR A 136 6.67 -11.61 -1.45
C THR A 136 7.50 -11.24 -0.23
N SER A 137 6.84 -10.74 0.82
CA SER A 137 7.44 -10.51 2.13
C SER A 137 6.79 -11.42 3.17
N LYS A 138 7.59 -11.96 4.10
CA LYS A 138 7.13 -12.85 5.19
C LYS A 138 7.73 -12.39 6.51
N LEU A 139 6.91 -12.34 7.55
CA LEU A 139 7.38 -12.10 8.91
C LEU A 139 8.09 -13.35 9.43
N VAL A 140 9.40 -13.24 9.67
CA VAL A 140 10.23 -14.35 10.18
C VAL A 140 10.33 -14.31 11.70
N LYS A 141 10.61 -13.12 12.26
CA LYS A 141 10.82 -12.91 13.69
C LYS A 141 10.48 -11.46 14.04
N ILE A 142 10.09 -11.24 15.29
CA ILE A 142 10.01 -9.92 15.90
C ILE A 142 11.20 -9.82 16.85
N GLU A 143 12.04 -8.81 16.67
CA GLU A 143 13.17 -8.55 17.56
C GLU A 143 12.79 -7.39 18.47
N ASP A 144 12.91 -7.60 19.78
CA ASP A 144 12.84 -6.50 20.72
C ASP A 144 14.12 -5.69 20.57
N SER A 145 13.98 -4.42 20.19
CA SER A 145 15.09 -3.48 20.27
C SER A 145 15.30 -3.17 21.75
N GLN A 146 16.41 -3.64 22.31
CA GLN A 146 16.88 -3.21 23.63
C GLN A 146 17.27 -1.74 23.64
#